data_AF-A0A9D0NZR0-F1
#
_entry.id   AF-A0A9D0NZR0-F1
#
_cell.length_a   1.000
_cell.length_b   1.000
_cell.length_c   1.000
_cell.angle_alpha   90.00
_cell.angle_beta   90.00
_cell.angle_gamma   90.00
#
_symmetry.space_group_name_H-M   'P 1'
#
loop_
_entity.id
_entity.type
_entity.pdbx_description
1 polymer ?
#
loop_
_entity_poly.entity_id
_entity_poly.type
_entity_poly.pdbx_seq_one_letter_code
_entity_poly.pdbx_strand_id
1 'polypeptide(L)'
;MRMIPSQPLSTSSNAEIRMFDQLRAAFSRPNQNSWFAMHSLNLPRHEYKRFGEIDFVICGPDGLFVLEVKGGGVSCHDGIWETTNRYGETERLRESPFKQAEGALHGLRGKLPASLSNVFVVGYGVVMPDVERLPDSAEWDRAVLADGRDFRQFEKWLERFIKYWRARDARRTAATPSQLNVLQQYLRPDFEAVVPLHVSAHEVETRIAHLTEDQLRLIDVVEANPRVICSGGAGTGKTMLALELAKRWGASGMKTALVCHSPWLKRFLERNAVPGLTVSLAESIHVAAKRASIEKFGALIVDEGQDILNMDALAQLDSCLHGGISEGRWCFFHDANNQSGLCGSYVPDAYDYLESICPVRIPLKTNCRNSLPILLRIQGDLGADVGYSGVGDGPAVREVRVADADRAIQALEKELHDLLDSEGFNPGDIVVLSPLTFTQSWTSSLSGDLRDSITVLDDASPRNMNRHTIGFAQIGDFKGLESEVVVLVDMPRPGHSEPLRSLHYVGMSRARALLSMICC
;
A
#
# COMPACT_ATOMS: atom_id res chain seq x y z
N MET A 1 35.63 9.82 -18.11
CA MET A 1 34.52 9.13 -18.81
C MET A 1 33.29 9.21 -17.94
N ARG A 2 32.09 8.88 -18.44
CA ARG A 2 30.88 9.00 -17.62
C ARG A 2 30.83 7.91 -16.54
N MET A 3 30.75 8.29 -15.27
CA MET A 3 30.61 7.35 -14.16
C MET A 3 29.13 7.04 -13.88
N ILE A 4 28.84 5.78 -13.56
CA ILE A 4 27.50 5.30 -13.17
C ILE A 4 27.60 4.45 -11.89
N PRO A 5 27.09 4.90 -10.74
CA PRO A 5 26.60 6.25 -10.47
C PRO A 5 27.67 7.34 -10.61
N SER A 6 27.24 8.60 -10.67
CA SER A 6 28.12 9.78 -10.80
C SER A 6 28.98 10.06 -9.57
N GLN A 7 28.65 9.43 -8.44
CA GLN A 7 29.41 9.42 -7.19
C GLN A 7 29.67 7.97 -6.78
N PRO A 8 30.78 7.66 -6.10
CA PRO A 8 31.05 6.31 -5.63
C PRO A 8 29.96 5.84 -4.65
N LEU A 9 29.55 4.57 -4.77
CA LEU A 9 28.70 3.91 -3.78
C LEU A 9 29.51 3.67 -2.50
N SER A 10 28.84 3.54 -1.35
CA SER A 10 29.49 3.43 -0.03
C SER A 10 30.52 2.30 0.04
N THR A 11 31.79 2.63 -0.18
CA THR A 11 32.94 1.72 -0.08
C THR A 11 33.88 2.19 1.04
N SER A 12 34.47 1.25 1.76
CA SER A 12 35.51 1.52 2.76
C SER A 12 36.92 1.57 2.16
N SER A 13 37.06 1.29 0.85
CA SER A 13 38.32 1.19 0.13
C SER A 13 38.76 2.53 -0.48
N ASN A 14 39.82 3.13 0.08
CA ASN A 14 40.43 4.33 -0.49
C ASN A 14 41.06 4.09 -1.87
N ALA A 15 41.38 2.83 -2.22
CA ALA A 15 41.89 2.48 -3.54
C ALA A 15 40.80 2.57 -4.61
N GLU A 16 39.59 2.09 -4.31
CA GLU A 16 38.44 2.22 -5.21
C GLU A 16 38.04 3.68 -5.44
N ILE A 17 38.06 4.52 -4.39
CA ILE A 17 37.78 5.96 -4.53
C ILE A 17 38.79 6.61 -5.49
N ARG A 18 40.09 6.36 -5.31
CA ARG A 18 41.12 6.87 -6.23
C ARG A 18 40.93 6.34 -7.65
N MET A 19 40.52 5.08 -7.80
CA MET A 19 40.25 4.47 -9.10
C MET A 19 39.04 5.12 -9.79
N PHE A 20 37.97 5.38 -9.03
CA PHE A 20 36.79 6.09 -9.49
C PHE A 20 37.18 7.46 -10.07
N ASP A 21 38.04 8.20 -9.36
CA ASP A 21 38.54 9.50 -9.81
C ASP A 21 39.39 9.41 -11.09
N GLN A 22 40.26 8.39 -11.19
CA GLN A 22 41.05 8.14 -12.40
C GLN A 22 40.17 7.83 -13.60
N LEU A 23 39.14 6.98 -13.44
CA LEU A 23 38.19 6.67 -14.51
C LEU A 23 37.36 7.89 -14.92
N ARG A 24 36.91 8.68 -13.94
CA ARG A 24 36.19 9.93 -14.18
C ARG A 24 37.04 10.88 -15.03
N ALA A 25 38.34 10.99 -14.76
CA ALA A 25 39.27 11.84 -15.51
C ALA A 25 39.68 11.27 -16.88
N ALA A 26 39.80 9.95 -17.04
CA ALA A 26 40.22 9.31 -18.30
C ALA A 26 39.18 9.48 -19.41
N PHE A 27 39.60 9.63 -20.68
CA PHE A 27 38.72 9.79 -21.83
C PHE A 27 37.73 10.97 -21.74
N SER A 28 38.13 12.08 -21.12
CA SER A 28 37.27 13.27 -20.91
C SER A 28 37.28 14.26 -22.09
N ARG A 29 37.88 13.90 -23.23
CA ARG A 29 37.94 14.78 -24.42
C ARG A 29 36.62 14.71 -25.21
N PRO A 30 36.19 15.80 -25.90
CA PRO A 30 34.88 15.89 -26.56
C PRO A 30 34.55 14.76 -27.55
N ASN A 31 35.55 14.15 -28.20
CA ASN A 31 35.39 13.06 -29.16
C ASN A 31 35.44 11.65 -28.53
N GLN A 32 35.48 11.53 -27.19
CA GLN A 32 35.59 10.26 -26.46
C GLN A 32 34.41 9.98 -25.52
N ASN A 33 33.30 10.74 -25.66
CA ASN A 33 32.09 10.66 -24.83
C ASN A 33 31.30 9.33 -24.91
N SER A 34 31.76 8.33 -25.66
CA SER A 34 31.12 7.02 -25.77
C SER A 34 31.49 6.03 -24.67
N TRP A 35 32.43 6.39 -23.78
CA TRP A 35 32.86 5.55 -22.66
C TRP A 35 32.06 5.84 -21.39
N PHE A 36 31.64 4.78 -20.71
CA PHE A 36 31.11 4.83 -19.35
C PHE A 36 31.74 3.76 -18.46
N ALA A 37 31.81 4.03 -17.16
CA ALA A 37 32.24 3.05 -16.17
C ALA A 37 31.17 2.90 -15.08
N MET A 38 30.86 1.65 -14.72
CA MET A 38 29.95 1.31 -13.64
C MET A 38 30.74 0.89 -12.42
N HIS A 39 30.49 1.53 -11.28
CA HIS A 39 31.09 1.18 -9.99
C HIS A 39 30.18 0.20 -9.24
N SER A 40 30.77 -0.80 -8.59
CA SER A 40 30.11 -1.73 -7.66
C SER A 40 28.89 -2.41 -8.33
N LEU A 41 29.14 -3.19 -9.37
CA LEU A 41 28.09 -3.91 -10.10
C LEU A 41 27.82 -5.27 -9.43
N ASN A 42 26.66 -5.41 -8.81
CA ASN A 42 26.25 -6.66 -8.17
C ASN A 42 25.76 -7.69 -9.20
N LEU A 43 26.42 -8.85 -9.25
CA LEU A 43 25.96 -10.00 -10.00
C LEU A 43 25.28 -11.01 -9.07
N PRO A 44 23.96 -11.24 -9.17
CA PRO A 44 23.32 -12.36 -8.47
C PRO A 44 23.88 -13.70 -9.01
N ARG A 45 24.47 -14.56 -8.17
CA ARG A 45 24.86 -15.93 -8.55
C ARG A 45 24.20 -16.93 -7.59
N HIS A 46 23.82 -18.09 -8.11
CA HIS A 46 23.11 -19.14 -7.37
C HIS A 46 24.01 -20.07 -6.52
N GLU A 47 23.33 -20.66 -5.53
CA GLU A 47 23.54 -21.79 -4.61
C GLU A 47 24.70 -21.85 -3.60
N TYR A 48 25.90 -21.28 -3.82
CA TYR A 48 26.96 -21.41 -2.78
C TYR A 48 27.79 -20.16 -2.45
N LYS A 49 27.59 -19.01 -3.12
CA LYS A 49 28.14 -17.70 -2.72
C LYS A 49 27.05 -16.64 -2.83
N ARG A 50 26.80 -15.89 -1.75
CA ARG A 50 25.61 -15.02 -1.59
C ARG A 50 25.51 -13.88 -2.61
N PHE A 51 26.61 -13.22 -3.02
CA PHE A 51 26.66 -12.23 -4.12
C PHE A 51 28.11 -12.16 -4.67
N GLY A 52 28.27 -11.87 -5.97
CA GLY A 52 29.59 -11.52 -6.54
C GLY A 52 29.56 -10.07 -7.02
N GLU A 53 30.35 -9.21 -6.40
CA GLU A 53 30.48 -7.80 -6.79
C GLU A 53 31.61 -7.64 -7.81
N ILE A 54 31.42 -6.71 -8.75
CA ILE A 54 32.48 -6.24 -9.65
C ILE A 54 32.79 -4.79 -9.30
N ASP A 55 34.03 -4.50 -8.91
CA ASP A 55 34.45 -3.14 -8.51
C ASP A 55 34.19 -2.13 -9.64
N PHE A 56 34.66 -2.42 -10.85
CA PHE A 56 34.43 -1.57 -12.02
C PHE A 56 34.16 -2.36 -13.30
N VAL A 57 33.11 -1.96 -14.02
CA VAL A 57 32.84 -2.38 -15.39
C VAL A 57 33.02 -1.17 -16.31
N ILE A 58 33.97 -1.23 -17.23
CA ILE A 58 34.26 -0.18 -18.21
C ILE A 58 33.67 -0.61 -19.55
N CYS A 59 32.83 0.23 -20.14
CA CYS A 59 32.18 -0.04 -21.41
C CYS A 59 32.45 1.12 -22.38
N GLY A 60 32.80 0.76 -23.62
CA GLY A 60 32.95 1.72 -24.70
C GLY A 60 32.94 1.02 -26.06
N PRO A 61 33.19 1.78 -27.15
CA PRO A 61 33.15 1.24 -28.50
C PRO A 61 34.09 0.04 -28.70
N ASP A 62 35.20 0.00 -27.97
CA ASP A 62 36.20 -1.06 -28.10
C ASP A 62 35.99 -2.26 -27.18
N GLY A 63 34.99 -2.26 -26.32
CA GLY A 63 34.67 -3.43 -25.53
C GLY A 63 34.03 -3.16 -24.18
N LEU A 64 33.83 -4.27 -23.45
CA LEU A 64 33.37 -4.34 -22.08
C LEU A 64 34.50 -4.97 -21.26
N PHE A 65 34.95 -4.26 -20.24
CA PHE A 65 36.08 -4.66 -19.43
C PHE A 65 35.74 -4.66 -17.95
N VAL A 66 36.22 -5.64 -17.23
CA VAL A 66 36.07 -5.73 -15.77
C VAL A 66 37.40 -5.41 -15.12
N LEU A 67 37.41 -4.51 -14.14
CA LEU A 67 38.59 -4.23 -13.32
C LEU A 67 38.31 -4.57 -11.85
N GLU A 68 39.24 -5.31 -11.28
CA GLU A 68 39.32 -5.62 -9.85
C GLU A 68 40.39 -4.71 -9.21
N VAL A 69 40.08 -4.08 -8.08
CA VAL A 69 40.95 -3.12 -7.41
C VAL A 69 41.36 -3.64 -6.04
N LYS A 70 42.66 -3.80 -5.80
CA LYS A 70 43.19 -4.16 -4.47
C LYS A 70 44.09 -3.04 -3.93
N GLY A 71 43.64 -2.40 -2.86
CA GLY A 71 44.41 -1.39 -2.13
C GLY A 71 45.27 -1.97 -1.01
N GLY A 72 46.25 -1.19 -0.55
CA GLY A 72 47.16 -1.60 0.51
C GLY A 72 48.27 -2.56 0.03
N GLY A 73 48.93 -3.21 0.99
CA GLY A 73 49.98 -4.18 0.70
C GLY A 73 49.38 -5.46 0.11
N VAL A 74 50.00 -6.02 -0.91
CA VAL A 74 49.63 -7.32 -1.49
C VAL A 74 50.83 -8.24 -1.45
N SER A 75 50.67 -9.42 -0.85
CA SER A 75 51.70 -10.46 -0.79
C SER A 75 51.14 -11.79 -1.30
N CYS A 76 52.04 -12.63 -1.80
CA CYS A 76 51.73 -14.01 -2.18
C CYS A 76 52.87 -14.92 -1.72
N HIS A 77 52.54 -15.89 -0.86
CA HIS A 77 53.49 -16.88 -0.34
C HIS A 77 52.93 -18.28 -0.61
N ASP A 78 53.71 -19.14 -1.29
CA ASP A 78 53.31 -20.49 -1.67
C ASP A 78 51.94 -20.56 -2.39
N GLY A 79 51.64 -19.55 -3.23
CA GLY A 79 50.39 -19.42 -3.96
C GLY A 79 49.21 -18.88 -3.15
N ILE A 80 49.41 -18.56 -1.86
CA ILE A 80 48.41 -17.98 -0.98
C ILE A 80 48.52 -16.45 -1.02
N TRP A 81 47.45 -15.79 -1.43
CA TRP A 81 47.37 -14.33 -1.54
C TRP A 81 46.87 -13.70 -0.26
N GLU A 82 47.50 -12.61 0.16
CA GLU A 82 47.12 -11.82 1.34
C GLU A 82 47.11 -10.32 1.01
N THR A 83 46.20 -9.59 1.66
CA THR A 83 46.11 -8.13 1.56
C THR A 83 46.28 -7.50 2.93
N THR A 84 47.08 -6.44 3.02
CA THR A 84 47.35 -5.71 4.26
C THR A 84 46.81 -4.29 4.15
N ASN A 85 45.89 -3.92 5.05
CA ASN A 85 45.28 -2.60 5.04
C ASN A 85 46.20 -1.52 5.66
N ARG A 86 45.75 -0.25 5.66
CA ARG A 86 46.52 0.89 6.20
C ARG A 86 46.77 0.83 7.72
N TYR A 87 46.05 -0.03 8.44
CA TYR A 87 46.20 -0.24 9.88
C TYR A 87 47.12 -1.43 10.19
N GLY A 88 47.69 -2.08 9.16
CA GLY A 88 48.58 -3.23 9.31
C GLY A 88 47.85 -4.56 9.50
N GLU A 89 46.53 -4.60 9.33
CA GLU A 89 45.76 -5.84 9.42
C GLU A 89 45.86 -6.61 8.09
N THR A 90 46.26 -7.88 8.17
CA THR A 90 46.42 -8.76 7.02
C THR A 90 45.25 -9.74 6.92
N GLU A 91 44.66 -9.86 5.74
CA GLU A 91 43.58 -10.80 5.42
C GLU A 91 44.00 -11.72 4.28
N ARG A 92 43.74 -13.02 4.45
CA ARG A 92 43.97 -14.04 3.41
C ARG A 92 42.84 -14.05 2.39
N LEU A 93 43.18 -13.90 1.12
CA LEU A 93 42.23 -14.00 0.02
C LEU A 93 41.88 -15.47 -0.28
N ARG A 94 40.61 -15.72 -0.60
CA ARG A 94 40.12 -17.05 -1.00
C ARG A 94 40.67 -17.50 -2.36
N GLU A 95 40.91 -16.54 -3.25
CA GLU A 95 41.41 -16.75 -4.60
C GLU A 95 42.22 -15.51 -5.04
N SER A 96 43.11 -15.66 -6.02
CA SER A 96 43.96 -14.54 -6.47
C SER A 96 43.14 -13.40 -7.06
N PRO A 97 43.61 -12.14 -7.00
CA PRO A 97 42.91 -11.00 -7.62
C PRO A 97 42.61 -11.21 -9.11
N PHE A 98 43.49 -11.92 -9.84
CA PHE A 98 43.28 -12.28 -11.24
C PHE A 98 42.12 -13.27 -11.42
N LYS A 99 42.01 -14.27 -10.53
CA LYS A 99 40.88 -15.22 -10.54
C LYS A 99 39.56 -14.55 -10.16
N GLN A 100 39.58 -13.58 -9.26
CA GLN A 100 38.40 -12.77 -8.92
C GLN A 100 37.92 -11.99 -10.16
N ALA A 101 38.82 -11.26 -10.82
CA ALA A 101 38.52 -10.49 -12.03
C ALA A 101 38.04 -11.37 -13.20
N GLU A 102 38.70 -12.51 -13.44
CA GLU A 102 38.31 -13.49 -14.46
C GLU A 102 36.93 -14.09 -14.15
N GLY A 103 36.70 -14.52 -12.90
CA GLY A 103 35.44 -15.08 -12.44
C GLY A 103 34.26 -14.10 -12.54
N ALA A 104 34.51 -12.82 -12.25
CA ALA A 104 33.60 -11.71 -12.43
C ALA A 104 33.23 -11.52 -13.91
N LEU A 105 34.23 -11.44 -14.80
CA LEU A 105 34.00 -11.31 -16.23
C LEU A 105 33.18 -12.47 -16.81
N HIS A 106 33.49 -13.72 -16.43
CA HIS A 106 32.71 -14.88 -16.87
C HIS A 106 31.27 -14.83 -16.36
N GLY A 107 31.04 -14.33 -15.14
CA GLY A 107 29.72 -14.15 -14.56
C GLY A 107 28.89 -13.12 -15.31
N LEU A 108 29.53 -12.00 -15.65
CA LEU A 108 28.91 -10.95 -16.45
C LEU A 108 28.58 -11.46 -17.85
N ARG A 109 29.54 -12.10 -18.53
CA ARG A 109 29.35 -12.64 -19.89
C ARG A 109 28.25 -13.69 -19.97
N GLY A 110 28.14 -14.56 -18.97
CA GLY A 110 27.10 -15.60 -18.91
C GLY A 110 25.69 -15.06 -18.76
N LYS A 111 25.53 -13.81 -18.31
CA LYS A 111 24.23 -13.15 -18.18
C LYS A 111 23.87 -12.25 -19.34
N LEU A 112 24.85 -11.78 -20.12
CA LEU A 112 24.54 -10.94 -21.27
C LEU A 112 23.59 -11.68 -22.23
N PRO A 113 22.52 -11.03 -22.69
CA PRO A 113 21.60 -11.65 -23.63
C PRO A 113 22.33 -12.00 -24.94
N ALA A 114 21.82 -12.97 -25.68
CA ALA A 114 22.41 -13.42 -26.94
C ALA A 114 22.64 -12.28 -27.96
N SER A 115 21.81 -11.22 -27.88
CA SER A 115 21.93 -10.01 -28.68
C SER A 115 23.17 -9.15 -28.37
N LEU A 116 23.77 -9.30 -27.18
CA LEU A 116 24.93 -8.52 -26.72
C LEU A 116 26.19 -9.36 -26.51
N SER A 117 26.05 -10.67 -26.24
CA SER A 117 27.17 -11.55 -25.84
C SER A 117 28.29 -11.64 -26.89
N ASN A 118 27.97 -11.46 -28.17
CA ASN A 118 28.93 -11.51 -29.28
C ASN A 118 29.34 -10.13 -29.83
N VAL A 119 28.82 -9.04 -29.25
CA VAL A 119 29.05 -7.68 -29.76
C VAL A 119 30.37 -7.10 -29.27
N PHE A 120 30.69 -7.31 -27.98
CA PHE A 120 31.80 -6.62 -27.32
C PHE A 120 33.04 -7.49 -27.23
N VAL A 121 34.22 -6.92 -27.44
CA VAL A 121 35.45 -7.54 -26.92
C VAL A 121 35.37 -7.50 -25.41
N VAL A 122 35.65 -8.63 -24.76
CA VAL A 122 35.58 -8.76 -23.31
C VAL A 122 36.95 -9.03 -22.72
N GLY A 123 37.27 -8.36 -21.61
CA GLY A 123 38.55 -8.53 -20.93
C GLY A 123 38.48 -8.19 -19.45
N TYR A 124 39.43 -8.70 -18.68
CA TYR A 124 39.56 -8.40 -17.26
C TYR A 124 40.92 -7.79 -16.97
N GLY A 125 41.02 -7.00 -15.93
CA GLY A 125 42.27 -6.44 -15.42
C GLY A 125 42.27 -6.29 -13.90
N VAL A 126 43.46 -6.16 -13.33
CA VAL A 126 43.68 -5.98 -11.89
C VAL A 126 44.46 -4.69 -11.66
N VAL A 127 44.00 -3.86 -10.74
CA VAL A 127 44.60 -2.57 -10.40
C VAL A 127 45.06 -2.60 -8.94
N MET A 128 46.35 -2.37 -8.73
CA MET A 128 46.99 -2.35 -7.40
C MET A 128 47.72 -1.02 -7.22
N PRO A 129 47.03 0.05 -6.81
CA PRO A 129 47.60 1.41 -6.79
C PRO A 129 48.73 1.59 -5.77
N ASP A 130 48.79 0.74 -4.74
CA ASP A 130 49.74 0.85 -3.63
C ASP A 130 50.92 -0.13 -3.73
N VAL A 131 51.01 -0.90 -4.83
CA VAL A 131 52.07 -1.90 -5.07
C VAL A 131 53.05 -1.40 -6.12
N GLU A 132 54.34 -1.33 -5.81
CA GLU A 132 55.34 -0.77 -6.74
C GLU A 132 55.62 -1.64 -7.97
N ARG A 133 55.75 -2.96 -7.77
CA ARG A 133 55.98 -3.95 -8.83
C ARG A 133 55.66 -5.36 -8.32
N LEU A 134 54.81 -6.08 -9.06
CA LEU A 134 54.68 -7.52 -8.90
C LEU A 134 55.74 -8.27 -9.73
N PRO A 135 56.13 -9.49 -9.33
CA PRO A 135 57.01 -10.33 -10.14
C PRO A 135 56.35 -10.69 -11.48
N ASP A 136 57.18 -10.95 -12.49
CA ASP A 136 56.72 -11.53 -13.74
C ASP A 136 56.33 -13.00 -13.49
N SER A 137 55.18 -13.42 -14.01
CA SER A 137 54.61 -14.75 -13.80
C SER A 137 54.01 -15.29 -15.09
N ALA A 138 54.01 -16.61 -15.25
CA ALA A 138 53.27 -17.27 -16.34
C ALA A 138 51.76 -17.29 -16.09
N GLU A 139 51.30 -17.00 -14.87
CA GLU A 139 49.87 -17.02 -14.51
C GLU A 139 49.10 -15.79 -14.98
N TRP A 140 49.78 -14.68 -15.28
CA TRP A 140 49.16 -13.45 -15.76
C TRP A 140 50.04 -12.68 -16.74
N ASP A 141 49.41 -12.04 -17.71
CA ASP A 141 50.10 -11.15 -18.65
C ASP A 141 50.28 -9.75 -18.05
N ARG A 142 51.45 -9.13 -18.22
CA ARG A 142 51.73 -7.79 -17.67
C ARG A 142 50.74 -6.71 -18.13
N ALA A 143 50.13 -6.90 -19.30
CA ALA A 143 49.13 -6.00 -19.87
C ALA A 143 47.82 -5.94 -19.07
N VAL A 144 47.49 -6.98 -18.30
CA VAL A 144 46.25 -7.02 -17.50
C VAL A 144 46.42 -6.50 -16.07
N LEU A 145 47.64 -6.12 -15.68
CA LEU A 145 47.97 -5.60 -14.35
C LEU A 145 48.32 -4.11 -14.45
N ALA A 146 47.71 -3.27 -13.61
CA ALA A 146 48.18 -1.91 -13.31
C ALA A 146 48.81 -1.88 -11.92
N ASP A 147 50.13 -1.70 -11.85
CA ASP A 147 50.83 -1.44 -10.59
C ASP A 147 50.77 0.07 -10.24
N GLY A 148 51.34 0.47 -9.11
CA GLY A 148 51.33 1.86 -8.64
C GLY A 148 52.00 2.85 -9.62
N ARG A 149 52.90 2.40 -10.50
CA ARG A 149 53.48 3.25 -11.55
C ARG A 149 52.51 3.43 -12.71
N ASP A 150 51.86 2.37 -13.15
CA ASP A 150 50.80 2.45 -14.16
C ASP A 150 49.61 3.28 -13.67
N PHE A 151 49.26 3.18 -12.38
CA PHE A 151 48.15 3.94 -11.80
C PHE A 151 48.38 5.46 -11.84
N ARG A 152 49.63 5.93 -11.75
CA ARG A 152 49.96 7.36 -11.96
C ARG A 152 49.76 7.82 -13.41
N GLN A 153 49.82 6.89 -14.37
CA GLN A 153 49.57 7.14 -15.79
C GLN A 153 48.40 6.28 -16.28
N PHE A 154 47.32 6.24 -15.49
CA PHE A 154 46.26 5.24 -15.61
C PHE A 154 45.63 5.22 -17.01
N GLU A 155 45.34 6.38 -17.60
CA GLU A 155 44.76 6.47 -18.95
C GLU A 155 45.65 5.79 -20.02
N LYS A 156 46.97 5.99 -19.97
CA LYS A 156 47.91 5.34 -20.90
C LYS A 156 47.94 3.83 -20.70
N TRP A 157 47.86 3.38 -19.45
CA TRP A 157 47.75 1.95 -19.17
C TRP A 157 46.44 1.39 -19.72
N LEU A 158 45.32 2.07 -19.49
CA LEU A 158 44.00 1.66 -19.94
C LEU A 158 43.92 1.55 -21.47
N GLU A 159 44.53 2.49 -22.21
CA GLU A 159 44.65 2.41 -23.67
C GLU A 159 45.43 1.17 -24.13
N ARG A 160 46.56 0.85 -23.49
CA ARG A 160 47.35 -0.37 -23.79
C ARG A 160 46.57 -1.64 -23.45
N PHE A 161 45.86 -1.62 -22.33
CA PHE A 161 45.00 -2.71 -21.86
C PHE A 161 43.86 -3.01 -22.86
N ILE A 162 43.16 -1.97 -23.32
CA ILE A 162 42.10 -2.09 -24.34
C ILE A 162 42.68 -2.66 -25.64
N LYS A 163 43.80 -2.10 -26.10
CA LYS A 163 44.48 -2.55 -27.33
C LYS A 163 44.89 -4.02 -27.24
N TYR A 164 45.37 -4.45 -26.08
CA TYR A 164 45.79 -5.80 -25.81
C TYR A 164 44.64 -6.82 -25.97
N TRP A 165 43.49 -6.56 -25.34
CA TRP A 165 42.32 -7.42 -25.49
C TRP A 165 41.73 -7.38 -26.90
N ARG A 166 41.74 -6.21 -27.55
CA ARG A 166 41.31 -6.05 -28.95
C ARG A 166 42.15 -6.88 -29.92
N ALA A 167 43.46 -6.95 -29.71
CA ALA A 167 44.36 -7.75 -30.55
C ALA A 167 44.04 -9.26 -30.49
N ARG A 168 43.52 -9.75 -29.34
CA ARG A 168 43.10 -11.16 -29.17
C ARG A 168 41.77 -11.48 -29.85
N ASP A 169 40.98 -10.46 -30.22
CA ASP A 169 39.69 -10.62 -30.88
C ASP A 169 39.53 -9.62 -32.04
N ALA A 170 40.52 -9.62 -32.95
CA ALA A 170 40.66 -8.65 -34.03
C ALA A 170 39.54 -8.69 -35.09
N ARG A 171 38.64 -9.69 -35.04
CA ARG A 171 37.51 -9.83 -35.97
C ARG A 171 36.29 -9.02 -35.53
N ARG A 172 36.22 -8.56 -34.28
CA ARG A 172 35.07 -7.78 -33.77
C ARG A 172 35.17 -6.31 -34.16
N THR A 173 34.09 -5.76 -34.68
CA THR A 173 33.97 -4.32 -34.97
C THR A 173 33.74 -3.52 -33.68
N ALA A 174 33.87 -2.19 -33.75
CA ALA A 174 33.52 -1.33 -32.63
C ALA A 174 31.99 -1.32 -32.40
N ALA A 175 31.58 -1.30 -31.13
CA ALA A 175 30.17 -1.25 -30.74
C ALA A 175 29.54 0.11 -31.07
N THR A 176 28.30 0.10 -31.52
CA THR A 176 27.54 1.32 -31.81
C THR A 176 27.04 1.99 -30.53
N PRO A 177 26.74 3.30 -30.56
CA PRO A 177 26.12 3.99 -29.43
C PRO A 177 24.79 3.35 -28.98
N SER A 178 24.00 2.80 -29.91
CA SER A 178 22.76 2.09 -29.59
C SER A 178 23.01 0.80 -28.81
N GLN A 179 24.01 0.01 -29.20
CA GLN A 179 24.39 -1.21 -28.48
C GLN A 179 24.91 -0.90 -27.08
N LEU A 180 25.68 0.19 -26.93
CA LEU A 180 26.16 0.67 -25.63
C LEU A 180 25.02 1.11 -24.72
N ASN A 181 23.98 1.76 -25.27
CA ASN A 181 22.80 2.15 -24.50
C ASN A 181 21.99 0.93 -24.02
N VAL A 182 21.76 -0.05 -24.91
CA VAL A 182 21.08 -1.31 -24.53
C VAL A 182 21.87 -2.05 -23.44
N LEU A 183 23.19 -2.09 -23.55
CA LEU A 183 24.07 -2.67 -22.53
C LEU A 183 23.96 -1.91 -21.19
N GLN A 184 23.97 -0.58 -21.22
CA GLN A 184 23.82 0.23 -20.00
C GLN A 184 22.49 -0.07 -19.29
N GLN A 185 21.38 -0.02 -20.04
CA GLN A 185 20.04 -0.26 -19.49
C GLN A 185 19.88 -1.71 -19.00
N TYR A 186 20.52 -2.68 -19.65
CA TYR A 186 20.50 -4.07 -19.19
C TYR A 186 21.30 -4.26 -17.89
N LEU A 187 22.49 -3.65 -17.77
CA LEU A 187 23.34 -3.82 -16.60
C LEU A 187 22.87 -3.02 -15.38
N ARG A 188 22.28 -1.84 -15.58
CA ARG A 188 21.78 -0.97 -14.52
C ARG A 188 20.66 -0.07 -15.07
N PRO A 189 19.40 -0.56 -15.08
CA PRO A 189 18.28 0.18 -15.67
C PRO A 189 17.91 1.41 -14.84
N ASP A 190 17.52 2.48 -15.53
CA ASP A 190 16.83 3.62 -14.91
C ASP A 190 15.33 3.33 -14.94
N PHE A 191 14.68 3.22 -13.78
CA PHE A 191 13.22 3.06 -13.71
C PHE A 191 12.64 3.83 -12.53
N GLU A 192 11.41 4.32 -12.70
CA GLU A 192 10.58 4.86 -11.64
C GLU A 192 9.47 3.84 -11.38
N ALA A 193 9.53 3.17 -10.23
CA ALA A 193 8.49 2.22 -9.86
C ALA A 193 7.29 2.98 -9.31
N VAL A 194 6.16 2.92 -10.04
CA VAL A 194 4.87 3.38 -9.53
C VAL A 194 4.37 2.34 -8.53
N VAL A 195 4.06 2.77 -7.30
CA VAL A 195 3.41 1.90 -6.31
C VAL A 195 2.00 1.60 -6.80
N PRO A 196 1.61 0.33 -7.00
CA PRO A 196 0.26 0.00 -7.42
C PRO A 196 -0.79 0.51 -6.41
N LEU A 197 -1.96 0.94 -6.90
CA LEU A 197 -2.99 1.54 -6.06
C LEU A 197 -3.54 0.60 -4.99
N HIS A 198 -3.67 -0.70 -5.27
CA HIS A 198 -4.05 -1.69 -4.27
C HIS A 198 -3.06 -1.79 -3.10
N VAL A 199 -1.76 -1.52 -3.33
CA VAL A 199 -0.75 -1.52 -2.25
C VAL A 199 -0.98 -0.32 -1.33
N SER A 200 -1.23 0.86 -1.90
CA SER A 200 -1.58 2.06 -1.13
C SER A 200 -2.91 1.88 -0.36
N ALA A 201 -3.92 1.26 -0.98
CA ALA A 201 -5.18 0.93 -0.31
C ALA A 201 -4.96 -0.04 0.87
N HIS A 202 -4.12 -1.06 0.69
CA HIS A 202 -3.80 -2.01 1.76
C HIS A 202 -3.03 -1.37 2.94
N GLU A 203 -2.18 -0.37 2.67
CA GLU A 203 -1.56 0.41 3.74
C GLU A 203 -2.59 1.23 4.54
N VAL A 204 -3.59 1.81 3.86
CA VAL A 204 -4.71 2.49 4.52
C VAL A 204 -5.47 1.51 5.41
N GLU A 205 -5.77 0.31 4.90
CA GLU A 205 -6.41 -0.78 5.66
C GLU A 205 -5.66 -1.16 6.93
N THR A 206 -4.34 -1.28 6.85
CA THR A 206 -3.50 -1.58 8.01
C THR A 206 -3.55 -0.45 9.05
N ARG A 207 -3.59 0.82 8.61
CA ARG A 207 -3.72 1.96 9.52
C ARG A 207 -5.13 2.07 10.12
N ILE A 208 -6.18 1.70 9.38
CA ILE A 208 -7.56 1.62 9.89
C ILE A 208 -7.62 0.67 11.08
N ALA A 209 -6.98 -0.49 10.98
CA ALA A 209 -6.92 -1.46 12.08
C ALA A 209 -6.26 -0.87 13.33
N HIS A 210 -5.08 -0.24 13.20
CA HIS A 210 -4.38 0.37 14.34
C HIS A 210 -5.19 1.50 15.00
N LEU A 211 -5.77 2.42 14.22
CA LEU A 211 -6.59 3.50 14.77
C LEU A 211 -7.85 2.97 15.46
N THR A 212 -8.42 1.88 14.94
CA THR A 212 -9.55 1.20 15.57
C THR A 212 -9.14 0.64 16.94
N GLU A 213 -7.96 0.04 17.08
CA GLU A 213 -7.44 -0.42 18.38
C GLU A 213 -7.24 0.73 19.37
N ASP A 214 -6.73 1.86 18.92
CA ASP A 214 -6.61 3.06 19.76
C ASP A 214 -7.98 3.59 20.20
N GLN A 215 -8.96 3.55 19.31
CA GLN A 215 -10.34 3.94 19.61
C GLN A 215 -10.98 3.02 20.67
N LEU A 216 -10.63 1.72 20.70
CA LEU A 216 -11.13 0.77 21.69
C LEU A 216 -10.71 1.11 23.13
N ARG A 217 -9.71 1.97 23.34
CA ARG A 217 -9.34 2.46 24.69
C ARG A 217 -10.50 3.23 25.37
N LEU A 218 -11.45 3.75 24.59
CA LEU A 218 -12.65 4.40 25.11
C LEU A 218 -13.62 3.42 25.78
N ILE A 219 -13.52 2.12 25.50
CA ILE A 219 -14.41 1.10 26.08
C ILE A 219 -14.29 1.09 27.61
N ASP A 220 -13.10 1.30 28.17
CA ASP A 220 -12.90 1.33 29.63
C ASP A 220 -13.72 2.47 30.28
N VAL A 221 -13.82 3.60 29.60
CA VAL A 221 -14.65 4.75 30.02
C VAL A 221 -16.13 4.39 29.90
N VAL A 222 -16.53 3.71 28.82
CA VAL A 222 -17.93 3.29 28.62
C VAL A 222 -18.34 2.28 29.69
N GLU A 223 -17.52 1.29 30.02
CA GLU A 223 -17.84 0.26 31.01
C GLU A 223 -18.01 0.82 32.42
N ALA A 224 -17.20 1.82 32.79
CA ALA A 224 -17.27 2.49 34.08
C ALA A 224 -18.60 3.23 34.31
N ASN A 225 -19.35 3.52 33.25
CA ASN A 225 -20.57 4.32 33.31
C ASN A 225 -21.81 3.50 32.91
N PRO A 226 -22.87 3.47 33.73
CA PRO A 226 -24.08 2.71 33.39
C PRO A 226 -24.80 3.23 32.13
N ARG A 227 -24.78 4.54 31.90
CA ARG A 227 -25.56 5.20 30.85
C ARG A 227 -24.66 6.10 30.02
N VAL A 228 -24.47 5.76 28.75
CA VAL A 228 -23.51 6.43 27.87
C VAL A 228 -24.14 6.75 26.51
N ILE A 229 -23.88 7.96 26.03
CA ILE A 229 -24.14 8.36 24.65
C ILE A 229 -22.79 8.60 23.97
N CYS A 230 -22.51 7.81 22.95
CA CYS A 230 -21.35 7.94 22.08
C CYS A 230 -21.78 8.62 20.77
N SER A 231 -21.27 9.82 20.52
CA SER A 231 -21.64 10.64 19.36
C SER A 231 -20.45 10.80 18.43
N GLY A 232 -20.60 10.47 17.16
CA GLY A 232 -19.53 10.69 16.18
C GLY A 232 -20.01 10.50 14.75
N GLY A 233 -19.37 11.20 13.82
CA GLY A 233 -19.67 11.09 12.40
C GLY A 233 -19.41 9.71 11.81
N ALA A 234 -19.63 9.55 10.51
CA ALA A 234 -19.34 8.33 9.79
C ALA A 234 -17.84 8.03 9.85
N GLY A 235 -17.50 6.75 10.01
CA GLY A 235 -16.11 6.31 10.09
C GLY A 235 -15.43 6.41 11.47
N THR A 236 -16.13 6.90 12.50
CA THR A 236 -15.58 7.04 13.87
C THR A 236 -15.56 5.77 14.73
N GLY A 237 -15.84 4.60 14.13
CA GLY A 237 -15.74 3.31 14.81
C GLY A 237 -16.92 2.90 15.70
N LYS A 238 -18.07 3.60 15.63
CA LYS A 238 -19.30 3.33 16.43
C LYS A 238 -19.69 1.85 16.50
N THR A 239 -19.96 1.23 15.35
CA THR A 239 -20.36 -0.18 15.25
C THR A 239 -19.32 -1.15 15.82
N MET A 240 -18.03 -0.85 15.64
CA MET A 240 -16.96 -1.68 16.19
C MET A 240 -16.89 -1.56 17.72
N LEU A 241 -17.02 -0.35 18.26
CA LEU A 241 -17.12 -0.12 19.70
C LEU A 241 -18.36 -0.81 20.29
N ALA A 242 -19.50 -0.80 19.59
CA ALA A 242 -20.70 -1.50 20.00
C ALA A 242 -20.48 -3.01 20.09
N LEU A 243 -19.82 -3.61 19.09
CA LEU A 243 -19.46 -5.04 19.10
C LEU A 243 -18.47 -5.38 20.21
N GLU A 244 -17.44 -4.56 20.43
CA GLU A 244 -16.47 -4.81 21.49
C GLU A 244 -17.10 -4.68 22.89
N LEU A 245 -17.93 -3.67 23.11
CA LEU A 245 -18.69 -3.51 24.35
C LEU A 245 -19.61 -4.71 24.59
N ALA A 246 -20.30 -5.19 23.54
CA ALA A 246 -21.13 -6.38 23.61
C ALA A 246 -20.34 -7.62 24.04
N LYS A 247 -19.12 -7.79 23.50
CA LYS A 247 -18.22 -8.88 23.87
C LYS A 247 -17.82 -8.81 25.34
N ARG A 248 -17.40 -7.65 25.83
CA ARG A 248 -17.00 -7.48 27.24
C ARG A 248 -18.16 -7.72 28.21
N TRP A 249 -19.33 -7.15 27.92
CA TRP A 249 -20.51 -7.38 28.73
C TRP A 249 -20.95 -8.85 28.71
N GLY A 250 -20.93 -9.50 27.55
CA GLY A 250 -21.19 -10.94 27.45
C GLY A 250 -20.19 -11.78 28.26
N ALA A 251 -18.89 -11.45 28.19
CA ALA A 251 -17.83 -12.12 28.97
C ALA A 251 -17.99 -11.93 30.49
N SER A 252 -18.57 -10.82 30.93
CA SER A 252 -18.94 -10.59 32.33
C SER A 252 -20.20 -11.34 32.79
N GLY A 253 -20.82 -12.12 31.89
CA GLY A 253 -22.04 -12.89 32.16
C GLY A 253 -23.34 -12.10 32.02
N MET A 254 -23.30 -10.85 31.54
CA MET A 254 -24.51 -10.07 31.29
C MET A 254 -25.25 -10.58 30.05
N LYS A 255 -26.57 -10.69 30.19
CA LYS A 255 -27.48 -10.88 29.05
C LYS A 255 -27.64 -9.54 28.34
N THR A 256 -26.95 -9.38 27.22
CA THR A 256 -26.86 -8.09 26.50
C THR A 256 -27.72 -8.12 25.24
N ALA A 257 -28.48 -7.06 25.01
CA ALA A 257 -29.11 -6.79 23.72
C ALA A 257 -28.25 -5.81 22.91
N LEU A 258 -27.96 -6.12 21.65
CA LEU A 258 -27.43 -5.19 20.67
C LEU A 258 -28.48 -4.93 19.60
N VAL A 259 -28.89 -3.68 19.48
CA VAL A 259 -30.07 -3.28 18.72
C VAL A 259 -29.69 -2.31 17.62
N CYS A 260 -30.27 -2.50 16.43
CA CYS A 260 -30.15 -1.60 15.29
C CYS A 260 -31.48 -1.44 14.55
N HIS A 261 -31.55 -0.55 13.55
CA HIS A 261 -32.74 -0.38 12.71
C HIS A 261 -32.64 -1.16 11.38
N SER A 262 -31.43 -1.26 10.79
CA SER A 262 -31.23 -1.91 9.49
C SER A 262 -31.19 -3.45 9.61
N PRO A 263 -31.99 -4.20 8.83
CA PRO A 263 -31.86 -5.65 8.71
C PRO A 263 -30.48 -6.10 8.22
N TRP A 264 -29.85 -5.34 7.33
CA TRP A 264 -28.51 -5.61 6.82
C TRP A 264 -27.45 -5.48 7.92
N LEU A 265 -27.53 -4.39 8.70
CA LEU A 265 -26.66 -4.19 9.85
C LEU A 265 -26.88 -5.29 10.90
N LYS A 266 -28.13 -5.66 11.20
CA LYS A 266 -28.45 -6.77 12.10
C LYS A 266 -27.74 -8.06 11.67
N ARG A 267 -27.82 -8.40 10.38
CA ARG A 267 -27.21 -9.62 9.82
C ARG A 267 -25.69 -9.57 9.87
N PHE A 268 -25.09 -8.40 9.66
CA PHE A 268 -23.66 -8.19 9.86
C PHE A 268 -23.25 -8.37 11.34
N LEU A 269 -24.01 -7.80 12.27
CA LEU A 269 -23.76 -7.90 13.70
C LEU A 269 -23.92 -9.34 14.21
N GLU A 270 -24.92 -10.08 13.71
CA GLU A 270 -25.17 -11.50 14.05
C GLU A 270 -23.97 -12.40 13.72
N ARG A 271 -23.23 -12.12 12.64
CA ARG A 271 -22.02 -12.88 12.28
C ARG A 271 -20.88 -12.71 13.30
N ASN A 272 -20.93 -11.65 14.09
CA ASN A 272 -19.95 -11.33 15.13
C ASN A 272 -20.49 -11.62 16.54
N ALA A 273 -21.63 -12.31 16.65
CA ALA A 273 -22.28 -12.58 17.92
C ALA A 273 -21.46 -13.54 18.80
N VAL A 274 -21.48 -13.26 20.11
CA VAL A 274 -20.83 -14.08 21.14
C VAL A 274 -21.88 -14.65 22.10
N PRO A 275 -21.55 -15.69 22.90
CA PRO A 275 -22.45 -16.19 23.93
C PRO A 275 -22.96 -15.06 24.85
N GLY A 276 -24.27 -15.04 25.12
CA GLY A 276 -24.91 -14.01 25.95
C GLY A 276 -25.35 -12.74 25.21
N LEU A 277 -24.96 -12.57 23.93
CA LEU A 277 -25.41 -11.47 23.09
C LEU A 277 -26.67 -11.84 22.29
N THR A 278 -27.69 -10.99 22.37
CA THR A 278 -28.87 -11.06 21.50
C THR A 278 -28.86 -9.86 20.54
N VAL A 279 -28.76 -10.12 19.24
CA VAL A 279 -28.82 -9.07 18.22
C VAL A 279 -30.26 -8.98 17.68
N SER A 280 -30.84 -7.78 17.64
CA SER A 280 -32.23 -7.58 17.21
C SER A 280 -32.45 -6.25 16.48
N LEU A 281 -33.53 -6.18 15.70
CA LEU A 281 -34.11 -4.89 15.34
C LEU A 281 -34.80 -4.28 16.56
N ALA A 282 -34.81 -2.95 16.66
CA ALA A 282 -35.45 -2.24 17.77
C ALA A 282 -36.92 -2.63 17.94
N GLU A 283 -37.69 -2.60 16.84
CA GLU A 283 -39.11 -2.96 16.80
C GLU A 283 -39.41 -4.43 17.17
N SER A 284 -38.40 -5.30 17.10
CA SER A 284 -38.54 -6.74 17.32
C SER A 284 -37.87 -7.22 18.60
N ILE A 285 -37.39 -6.33 19.46
CA ILE A 285 -36.63 -6.68 20.66
C ILE A 285 -37.39 -7.64 21.59
N HIS A 286 -38.71 -7.44 21.77
CA HIS A 286 -39.55 -8.32 22.57
C HIS A 286 -39.60 -9.75 22.03
N VAL A 287 -39.63 -9.91 20.71
CA VAL A 287 -39.64 -11.22 20.06
C VAL A 287 -38.29 -11.91 20.25
N ALA A 288 -37.20 -11.16 20.12
CA ALA A 288 -35.85 -11.66 20.36
C ALA A 288 -35.66 -12.09 21.83
N ALA A 289 -36.12 -11.27 22.79
CA ALA A 289 -36.08 -11.58 24.22
C ALA A 289 -36.82 -12.89 24.54
N LYS A 290 -38.05 -13.05 24.04
CA LYS A 290 -38.84 -14.27 24.22
C LYS A 290 -38.15 -15.51 23.64
N ARG A 291 -37.59 -15.41 22.42
CA ARG A 291 -36.85 -16.52 21.78
C ARG A 291 -35.62 -16.92 22.58
N ALA A 292 -34.94 -15.96 23.19
CA ALA A 292 -33.79 -16.19 24.05
C ALA A 292 -34.18 -16.61 25.48
N SER A 293 -35.47 -16.72 25.82
CA SER A 293 -35.97 -16.96 27.18
C SER A 293 -35.43 -15.92 28.18
N ILE A 294 -35.46 -14.65 27.78
CA ILE A 294 -35.01 -13.49 28.55
C ILE A 294 -36.24 -12.64 28.85
N GLU A 295 -36.52 -12.43 30.14
CA GLU A 295 -37.58 -11.51 30.59
C GLU A 295 -37.14 -10.05 30.39
N LYS A 296 -35.94 -9.73 30.88
CA LYS A 296 -35.26 -8.44 30.69
C LYS A 296 -33.77 -8.64 30.49
N PHE A 297 -33.18 -7.80 29.64
CA PHE A 297 -31.74 -7.74 29.42
C PHE A 297 -31.06 -7.03 30.58
N GLY A 298 -29.84 -7.45 30.91
CA GLY A 298 -29.00 -6.79 31.91
C GLY A 298 -28.31 -5.54 31.38
N ALA A 299 -28.12 -5.46 30.06
CA ALA A 299 -27.56 -4.30 29.40
C ALA A 299 -28.07 -4.16 27.96
N LEU A 300 -28.13 -2.92 27.46
CA LEU A 300 -28.60 -2.58 26.12
C LEU A 300 -27.55 -1.76 25.36
N ILE A 301 -27.26 -2.15 24.12
CA ILE A 301 -26.42 -1.40 23.20
C ILE A 301 -27.29 -1.04 21.99
N VAL A 302 -27.29 0.22 21.60
CA VAL A 302 -28.02 0.70 20.43
C VAL A 302 -27.01 1.24 19.43
N ASP A 303 -26.94 0.64 18.25
CA ASP A 303 -26.12 1.10 17.12
C ASP A 303 -26.99 1.80 16.07
N GLU A 304 -26.40 2.79 15.38
CA GLU A 304 -27.13 3.74 14.51
C GLU A 304 -28.36 4.33 15.21
N GLY A 305 -28.20 4.72 16.49
CA GLY A 305 -29.29 5.14 17.37
C GLY A 305 -30.13 6.29 16.82
N GLN A 306 -29.58 7.12 15.95
CA GLN A 306 -30.32 8.17 15.27
C GLN A 306 -31.50 7.66 14.40
N ASP A 307 -31.50 6.38 14.02
CA ASP A 307 -32.61 5.73 13.29
C ASP A 307 -33.66 5.11 14.23
N ILE A 308 -33.40 5.10 15.55
CA ILE A 308 -34.20 4.44 16.59
C ILE A 308 -34.77 5.44 17.60
N LEU A 309 -34.20 6.64 17.71
CA LEU A 309 -34.58 7.68 18.67
C LEU A 309 -35.96 8.30 18.39
N ASN A 310 -37.01 7.51 18.64
CA ASN A 310 -38.40 7.92 18.74
C ASN A 310 -39.02 7.32 20.01
N MET A 311 -40.10 7.92 20.52
CA MET A 311 -40.68 7.54 21.81
C MET A 311 -41.23 6.10 21.84
N ASP A 312 -41.79 5.62 20.73
CA ASP A 312 -42.33 4.27 20.64
C ASP A 312 -41.23 3.21 20.76
N ALA A 313 -40.13 3.39 20.03
CA ALA A 313 -38.97 2.52 20.12
C ALA A 313 -38.32 2.59 21.51
N LEU A 314 -38.15 3.78 22.09
CA LEU A 314 -37.63 3.92 23.45
C LEU A 314 -38.48 3.19 24.49
N ALA A 315 -39.81 3.23 24.38
CA ALA A 315 -40.71 2.50 25.29
C ALA A 315 -40.54 0.97 25.17
N GLN A 316 -40.32 0.44 23.96
CA GLN A 316 -40.03 -0.98 23.76
C GLN A 316 -38.68 -1.38 24.36
N LEU A 317 -37.66 -0.53 24.18
CA LEU A 317 -36.34 -0.74 24.78
C LEU A 317 -36.39 -0.69 26.30
N ASP A 318 -37.09 0.29 26.87
CA ASP A 318 -37.28 0.48 28.31
C ASP A 318 -37.88 -0.76 28.98
N SER A 319 -38.98 -1.28 28.41
CA SER A 319 -39.68 -2.43 28.96
C SER A 319 -38.86 -3.73 28.90
N CYS A 320 -37.91 -3.84 27.97
CA CYS A 320 -36.99 -4.98 27.84
C CYS A 320 -35.72 -4.88 28.69
N LEU A 321 -35.45 -3.75 29.34
CA LEU A 321 -34.21 -3.51 30.08
C LEU A 321 -34.44 -3.58 31.60
N HIS A 322 -33.55 -4.26 32.33
CA HIS A 322 -33.55 -4.20 33.79
C HIS A 322 -33.28 -2.75 34.25
N GLY A 323 -34.19 -2.20 35.06
CA GLY A 323 -34.13 -0.79 35.48
C GLY A 323 -34.63 0.21 34.44
N GLY A 324 -35.08 -0.24 33.26
CA GLY A 324 -35.51 0.64 32.17
C GLY A 324 -34.39 1.54 31.66
N ILE A 325 -34.74 2.55 30.87
CA ILE A 325 -33.82 3.57 30.37
C ILE A 325 -33.37 4.50 31.50
N SER A 326 -34.20 4.71 32.54
CA SER A 326 -33.87 5.60 33.65
C SER A 326 -32.77 5.04 34.56
N GLU A 327 -32.87 3.77 34.97
CA GLU A 327 -31.94 3.15 35.94
C GLU A 327 -31.10 2.00 35.37
N GLY A 328 -31.38 1.55 34.15
CA GLY A 328 -30.67 0.47 33.51
C GLY A 328 -29.30 0.83 32.96
N ARG A 329 -28.59 -0.20 32.50
CA ARG A 329 -27.30 -0.06 31.83
C ARG A 329 -27.47 -0.05 30.32
N TRP A 330 -27.04 1.04 29.68
CA TRP A 330 -27.14 1.16 28.23
C TRP A 330 -26.04 2.04 27.62
N CYS A 331 -25.78 1.80 26.33
CA CYS A 331 -24.90 2.63 25.51
C CYS A 331 -25.55 2.89 24.15
N PHE A 332 -25.76 4.16 23.80
CA PHE A 332 -26.28 4.58 22.49
C PHE A 332 -25.14 5.12 21.63
N PHE A 333 -24.90 4.52 20.48
CA PHE A 333 -24.01 5.02 19.45
C PHE A 333 -24.84 5.72 18.37
N HIS A 334 -24.57 6.98 18.08
CA HIS A 334 -25.31 7.70 17.04
C HIS A 334 -24.45 8.69 16.25
N ASP A 335 -24.92 9.04 15.05
CA ASP A 335 -24.29 10.06 14.21
C ASP A 335 -24.68 11.47 14.66
N ALA A 336 -23.68 12.30 14.94
CA ALA A 336 -23.87 13.70 15.32
C ALA A 336 -24.38 14.56 14.15
N ASN A 337 -24.07 14.21 12.91
CA ASN A 337 -24.52 14.95 11.73
C ASN A 337 -26.03 14.79 11.50
N ASN A 338 -26.69 13.78 12.07
CA ASN A 338 -28.14 13.71 11.99
C ASN A 338 -28.81 14.86 12.77
N GLN A 339 -28.23 15.27 13.89
CA GLN A 339 -28.76 16.38 14.70
C GLN A 339 -28.67 17.73 14.01
N SER A 340 -27.71 17.90 13.08
CA SER A 340 -27.56 19.13 12.29
C SER A 340 -28.43 19.16 11.03
N GLY A 341 -29.40 18.24 10.87
CA GLY A 341 -30.25 18.14 9.67
C GLY A 341 -29.54 17.53 8.45
N LEU A 342 -28.30 17.05 8.62
CA LEU A 342 -27.48 16.50 7.54
C LEU A 342 -27.87 15.05 7.19
N CYS A 343 -28.48 14.29 8.11
CA CYS A 343 -28.75 12.85 7.96
C CYS A 343 -30.14 12.34 8.41
N GLY A 344 -31.24 13.08 8.17
CA GLY A 344 -32.59 12.62 8.48
C GLY A 344 -33.47 13.65 9.19
N SER A 345 -34.69 13.24 9.55
CA SER A 345 -35.63 14.07 10.33
C SER A 345 -35.31 13.95 11.82
N TYR A 346 -34.71 14.99 12.41
CA TYR A 346 -34.48 15.09 13.85
C TYR A 346 -35.84 15.15 14.59
N VAL A 347 -36.08 14.20 15.50
CA VAL A 347 -37.24 14.20 16.41
C VAL A 347 -36.72 14.55 17.82
N PRO A 348 -36.90 15.79 18.30
CA PRO A 348 -36.25 16.26 19.53
C PRO A 348 -36.63 15.45 20.78
N ASP A 349 -37.92 15.11 20.91
CA ASP A 349 -38.51 14.64 22.17
C ASP A 349 -37.83 13.39 22.76
N ALA A 350 -37.47 12.42 21.92
CA ALA A 350 -36.87 11.16 22.37
C ALA A 350 -35.41 11.33 22.80
N TYR A 351 -34.67 12.18 22.09
CA TYR A 351 -33.28 12.46 22.42
C TYR A 351 -33.18 13.36 23.66
N ASP A 352 -34.02 14.40 23.74
CA ASP A 352 -34.14 15.26 24.92
C ASP A 352 -34.52 14.47 26.17
N TYR A 353 -35.41 13.46 26.03
CA TYR A 353 -35.72 12.54 27.11
C TYR A 353 -34.48 11.77 27.58
N LEU A 354 -33.68 11.19 26.67
CA LEU A 354 -32.44 10.50 27.06
C LEU A 354 -31.45 11.45 27.75
N GLU A 355 -31.31 12.68 27.24
CA GLU A 355 -30.42 13.67 27.82
C GLU A 355 -30.85 14.09 29.23
N SER A 356 -32.16 14.13 29.52
CA SER A 356 -32.70 14.48 30.84
C SER A 356 -32.26 13.53 31.97
N ILE A 357 -31.80 12.33 31.62
CA ILE A 357 -31.34 11.28 32.54
C ILE A 357 -29.83 11.46 32.87
N CYS A 358 -29.21 12.54 32.36
CA CYS A 358 -27.81 12.90 32.57
C CYS A 358 -26.81 11.77 32.21
N PRO A 359 -26.88 11.18 31.00
CA PRO A 359 -25.92 10.17 30.58
C PRO A 359 -24.52 10.79 30.37
N VAL A 360 -23.49 9.96 30.50
CA VAL A 360 -22.13 10.37 30.13
C VAL A 360 -22.05 10.49 28.61
N ARG A 361 -21.47 11.59 28.12
CA ARG A 361 -21.29 11.84 26.69
C ARG A 361 -19.84 11.62 26.28
N ILE A 362 -19.64 10.79 25.27
CA ILE A 362 -18.32 10.49 24.73
C ILE A 362 -18.30 10.88 23.24
N PRO A 363 -17.65 12.00 22.89
CA PRO A 363 -17.50 12.37 21.49
C PRO A 363 -16.42 11.52 20.82
N LEU A 364 -16.76 10.86 19.71
CA LEU A 364 -15.84 10.12 18.88
C LEU A 364 -15.37 11.03 17.74
N LYS A 365 -14.14 11.56 17.87
CA LYS A 365 -13.62 12.59 16.95
C LYS A 365 -12.55 12.10 15.98
N THR A 366 -12.11 10.85 16.12
CA THR A 366 -11.11 10.22 15.25
C THR A 366 -11.83 9.43 14.17
N ASN A 367 -11.62 9.78 12.90
CA ASN A 367 -12.05 8.91 11.81
C ASN A 367 -11.05 7.75 11.69
N CYS A 368 -11.54 6.54 11.92
CA CYS A 368 -10.72 5.34 11.90
C CYS A 368 -10.99 4.49 10.65
N ARG A 369 -11.77 5.00 9.67
CA ARG A 369 -12.29 4.21 8.55
C ARG A 369 -11.91 4.76 7.18
N ASN A 370 -12.05 6.06 6.98
CA ASN A 370 -11.93 6.67 5.67
C ASN A 370 -10.50 7.20 5.48
N SER A 371 -9.94 7.03 4.29
CA SER A 371 -8.68 7.67 3.92
C SER A 371 -8.79 9.20 4.01
N LEU A 372 -7.66 9.89 4.21
CA LEU A 372 -7.66 11.35 4.34
C LEU A 372 -8.31 12.06 3.14
N PRO A 373 -8.07 11.67 1.87
CA PRO A 373 -8.76 12.29 0.74
C PRO A 373 -10.27 12.12 0.77
N ILE A 374 -10.78 10.94 1.17
CA ILE A 374 -12.22 10.68 1.29
C ILE A 374 -12.81 11.57 2.40
N LEU A 375 -12.14 11.64 3.55
CA LEU A 375 -12.57 12.48 4.66
C LEU A 375 -12.65 13.95 4.25
N LEU A 376 -11.59 14.48 3.65
CA LEU A 376 -11.53 15.87 3.18
C LEU A 376 -12.59 16.15 2.13
N ARG A 377 -12.89 15.18 1.26
CA ARG A 377 -13.95 15.29 0.27
C ARG A 377 -15.32 15.42 0.92
N ILE A 378 -15.64 14.56 1.90
CA ILE A 378 -16.91 14.61 2.62
C ILE A 378 -17.06 15.94 3.37
N GLN A 379 -16.00 16.40 4.04
CA GLN A 379 -15.99 17.69 4.75
C GLN A 379 -16.16 18.88 3.80
N GLY A 380 -15.45 18.88 2.67
CA GLY A 380 -15.48 19.96 1.69
C GLY A 380 -16.84 20.09 1.00
N ASP A 381 -17.44 18.97 0.59
CA ASP A 381 -18.69 18.98 -0.16
C ASP A 381 -19.92 19.19 0.74
N LEU A 382 -19.89 18.63 1.96
CA LEU A 382 -21.07 18.53 2.81
C LEU A 382 -20.97 19.33 4.11
N GLY A 383 -19.79 19.83 4.49
CA GLY A 383 -19.59 20.50 5.78
C GLY A 383 -19.87 19.60 6.99
N ALA A 384 -19.79 18.27 6.80
CA ALA A 384 -20.13 17.30 7.83
C ALA A 384 -18.96 17.07 8.81
N ASP A 385 -19.27 16.87 10.09
CA ASP A 385 -18.28 16.47 11.09
C ASP A 385 -18.08 14.96 11.06
N VAL A 386 -17.07 14.53 10.32
CA VAL A 386 -16.62 13.13 10.24
C VAL A 386 -15.36 12.85 11.08
N GLY A 387 -15.03 13.76 12.02
CA GLY A 387 -13.77 13.75 12.76
C GLY A 387 -12.66 14.57 12.09
N TYR A 388 -11.57 14.82 12.82
CA TYR A 388 -10.50 15.75 12.39
C TYR A 388 -9.24 15.07 11.82
N SER A 389 -9.18 13.73 11.83
CA SER A 389 -8.03 12.97 11.31
C SER A 389 -8.52 11.82 10.45
N GLY A 390 -8.16 11.82 9.15
CA GLY A 390 -8.39 10.71 8.24
C GLY A 390 -7.24 9.71 8.27
N VAL A 391 -7.46 8.52 7.70
CA VAL A 391 -6.49 7.42 7.77
C VAL A 391 -5.51 7.47 6.59
N GLY A 392 -4.32 8.05 6.81
CA GLY A 392 -3.23 8.08 5.82
C GLY A 392 -3.54 8.82 4.51
N ASP A 393 -2.53 8.94 3.66
CA ASP A 393 -2.57 9.70 2.40
C ASP A 393 -3.09 8.86 1.23
N GLY A 394 -4.15 8.06 1.43
CA GLY A 394 -4.66 7.10 0.45
C GLY A 394 -4.96 7.68 -0.94
N PRO A 395 -5.47 6.86 -1.88
CA PRO A 395 -5.77 7.34 -3.23
C PRO A 395 -6.69 8.57 -3.25
N ALA A 396 -6.46 9.47 -4.22
CA ALA A 396 -7.34 10.61 -4.43
C ALA A 396 -8.75 10.15 -4.82
N VAL A 397 -9.76 10.87 -4.35
CA VAL A 397 -11.15 10.64 -4.77
C VAL A 397 -11.29 10.93 -6.27
N ARG A 398 -11.89 10.01 -7.00
CA ARG A 398 -12.17 10.15 -8.43
C ARG A 398 -13.59 10.65 -8.64
N GLU A 399 -13.74 11.61 -9.53
CA GLU A 399 -15.06 12.13 -9.92
C GLU A 399 -15.10 12.29 -11.44
N VAL A 400 -16.06 11.61 -12.06
CA VAL A 400 -16.33 11.70 -13.49
C VAL A 400 -17.70 12.30 -13.67
N ARG A 401 -17.76 13.44 -14.37
CA ARG A 401 -19.01 14.10 -14.74
C ARG A 401 -19.40 13.73 -16.15
N VAL A 402 -20.62 13.23 -16.32
CA VAL A 402 -21.16 12.75 -17.59
C VAL A 402 -22.40 13.53 -17.99
N ALA A 403 -22.67 13.60 -19.30
CA ALA A 403 -23.78 14.39 -19.83
C ALA A 403 -25.09 13.59 -19.96
N ASP A 404 -24.98 12.26 -20.08
CA ASP A 404 -26.07 11.35 -20.39
C ASP A 404 -25.77 9.94 -19.84
N ALA A 405 -26.78 9.07 -19.85
CA ALA A 405 -26.69 7.72 -19.30
C ALA A 405 -25.73 6.82 -20.08
N ASP A 406 -25.63 6.95 -21.42
CA ASP A 406 -24.75 6.11 -22.22
C ASP A 406 -23.28 6.37 -21.88
N ARG A 407 -22.90 7.65 -21.73
CA ARG A 407 -21.58 8.04 -21.24
C ARG A 407 -21.33 7.62 -19.80
N ALA A 408 -22.37 7.60 -18.96
CA ALA A 408 -22.28 7.12 -17.59
C ALA A 408 -21.93 5.63 -17.52
N ILE A 409 -22.60 4.82 -18.34
CA ILE A 409 -22.34 3.37 -18.44
C ILE A 409 -20.92 3.12 -18.94
N GLN A 410 -20.47 3.82 -19.99
CA GLN A 410 -19.10 3.71 -20.49
C GLN A 410 -18.04 4.11 -19.46
N ALA A 411 -18.30 5.18 -18.70
CA ALA A 411 -17.41 5.60 -17.62
C ALA A 411 -17.35 4.55 -16.51
N LEU A 412 -18.49 3.92 -16.17
CA LEU A 412 -18.56 2.87 -15.17
C LEU A 412 -17.83 1.59 -15.62
N GLU A 413 -18.03 1.16 -16.86
CA GLU A 413 -17.30 0.01 -17.43
C GLU A 413 -15.80 0.25 -17.41
N LYS A 414 -15.37 1.44 -17.84
CA LYS A 414 -13.96 1.81 -17.81
C LYS A 414 -13.40 1.78 -16.39
N GLU A 415 -14.10 2.41 -15.43
CA GLU A 415 -13.65 2.46 -14.04
C GLU A 415 -13.52 1.04 -13.45
N LEU A 416 -14.50 0.17 -13.68
CA LEU A 416 -14.44 -1.21 -13.19
C LEU A 416 -13.30 -2.01 -13.82
N HIS A 417 -13.05 -1.88 -15.13
CA HIS A 417 -11.88 -2.49 -15.76
C HIS A 417 -10.56 -1.93 -15.22
N ASP A 418 -10.45 -0.61 -15.04
CA ASP A 418 -9.25 0.01 -14.50
C ASP A 418 -8.96 -0.52 -13.08
N LEU A 419 -9.99 -0.63 -12.23
CA LEU A 419 -9.89 -1.18 -10.87
C LEU A 419 -9.44 -2.66 -10.85
N LEU A 420 -10.01 -3.48 -11.72
CA LEU A 420 -9.74 -4.91 -11.77
C LEU A 420 -8.40 -5.24 -12.45
N ASP A 421 -8.21 -4.75 -13.67
CA ASP A 421 -7.14 -5.18 -14.58
C ASP A 421 -5.87 -4.36 -14.40
N SER A 422 -6.01 -3.03 -14.27
CA SER A 422 -4.86 -2.12 -14.20
C SER A 422 -4.38 -1.93 -12.76
N GLU A 423 -5.32 -1.88 -11.81
CA GLU A 423 -5.03 -1.54 -10.41
C GLU A 423 -4.99 -2.76 -9.50
N GLY A 424 -5.53 -3.90 -9.94
CA GLY A 424 -5.37 -5.20 -9.27
C GLY A 424 -6.23 -5.39 -8.01
N PHE A 425 -7.35 -4.67 -7.89
CA PHE A 425 -8.32 -4.93 -6.81
C PHE A 425 -9.06 -6.26 -7.06
N ASN A 426 -9.40 -6.99 -6.00
CA ASN A 426 -10.27 -8.15 -6.18
C ASN A 426 -11.72 -7.65 -6.39
N PRO A 427 -12.53 -8.35 -7.19
CA PRO A 427 -13.96 -8.04 -7.34
C PRO A 427 -14.69 -7.85 -6.00
N GLY A 428 -14.41 -8.72 -5.02
CA GLY A 428 -15.04 -8.68 -3.69
C GLY A 428 -14.69 -7.44 -2.84
N ASP A 429 -13.64 -6.69 -3.21
CA ASP A 429 -13.23 -5.46 -2.54
C ASP A 429 -14.03 -4.24 -3.03
N ILE A 430 -14.77 -4.41 -4.14
CA ILE A 430 -15.50 -3.36 -4.86
C ILE A 430 -17.00 -3.50 -4.62
N VAL A 431 -17.64 -2.38 -4.25
CA VAL A 431 -19.10 -2.27 -4.21
C VAL A 431 -19.56 -1.05 -5.01
N VAL A 432 -20.49 -1.25 -5.93
CA VAL A 432 -21.21 -0.20 -6.64
C VAL A 432 -22.45 0.19 -5.83
N LEU A 433 -22.59 1.47 -5.48
CA LEU A 433 -23.75 1.97 -4.76
C LEU A 433 -24.54 2.96 -5.60
N SER A 434 -25.87 2.82 -5.57
CA SER A 434 -26.81 3.67 -6.29
C SER A 434 -27.96 4.11 -5.38
N PRO A 435 -28.56 5.30 -5.58
CA PRO A 435 -29.87 5.59 -5.00
C PRO A 435 -30.99 4.73 -5.58
N LEU A 436 -30.80 4.17 -6.78
CA LEU A 436 -31.81 3.42 -7.53
C LEU A 436 -31.69 1.92 -7.30
N THR A 437 -32.79 1.20 -7.53
CA THR A 437 -32.76 -0.27 -7.57
C THR A 437 -31.88 -0.75 -8.72
N PHE A 438 -31.37 -1.99 -8.63
CA PHE A 438 -30.46 -2.53 -9.63
C PHE A 438 -30.98 -2.40 -11.06
N THR A 439 -32.26 -2.72 -11.29
CA THR A 439 -32.91 -2.68 -12.61
C THR A 439 -33.07 -1.27 -13.18
N GLN A 440 -32.98 -0.25 -12.33
CA GLN A 440 -33.09 1.17 -12.70
C GLN A 440 -31.72 1.87 -12.78
N SER A 441 -30.69 1.29 -12.16
CA SER A 441 -29.31 1.82 -12.16
C SER A 441 -28.63 1.63 -13.52
N TRP A 442 -27.70 2.51 -13.88
CA TRP A 442 -26.76 2.30 -14.99
C TRP A 442 -26.03 0.96 -14.90
N THR A 443 -25.81 0.45 -13.69
CA THR A 443 -25.22 -0.86 -13.43
C THR A 443 -26.00 -1.99 -14.11
N SER A 444 -27.33 -1.86 -14.27
CA SER A 444 -28.18 -2.82 -15.01
C SER A 444 -27.75 -3.02 -16.46
N SER A 445 -27.14 -1.99 -17.04
CA SER A 445 -26.91 -1.83 -18.47
C SER A 445 -25.44 -2.04 -18.87
N LEU A 446 -24.60 -2.49 -17.92
CA LEU A 446 -23.25 -2.95 -18.22
C LEU A 446 -23.27 -4.10 -19.24
N SER A 447 -22.22 -4.19 -20.04
CA SER A 447 -22.07 -5.18 -21.09
C SER A 447 -21.25 -6.41 -20.66
N GLY A 448 -21.50 -7.55 -21.33
CA GLY A 448 -20.64 -8.74 -21.31
C GLY A 448 -20.29 -9.27 -19.93
N ASP A 449 -19.01 -9.63 -19.75
CA ASP A 449 -18.49 -10.29 -18.56
C ASP A 449 -18.62 -9.41 -17.30
N LEU A 450 -18.53 -8.08 -17.43
CA LEU A 450 -18.73 -7.17 -16.30
C LEU A 450 -20.13 -7.30 -15.72
N ARG A 451 -21.14 -7.41 -16.57
CA ARG A 451 -22.53 -7.59 -16.13
C ARG A 451 -22.70 -8.85 -15.31
N ASP A 452 -22.13 -9.95 -15.78
CA ASP A 452 -22.18 -11.27 -15.14
C ASP A 452 -21.35 -11.31 -13.85
N SER A 453 -20.37 -10.42 -13.71
CA SER A 453 -19.58 -10.25 -12.50
C SER A 453 -20.29 -9.47 -11.39
N ILE A 454 -21.44 -8.82 -11.65
CA ILE A 454 -22.18 -8.08 -10.61
C ILE A 454 -23.09 -9.02 -9.83
N THR A 455 -23.00 -8.96 -8.50
CA THR A 455 -23.94 -9.59 -7.57
C THR A 455 -24.74 -8.52 -6.82
N VAL A 456 -26.07 -8.56 -6.95
CA VAL A 456 -26.96 -7.71 -6.14
C VAL A 456 -26.95 -8.24 -4.72
N LEU A 457 -26.55 -7.39 -3.78
CA LEU A 457 -26.50 -7.71 -2.36
C LEU A 457 -27.90 -7.58 -1.75
N ASP A 458 -28.14 -8.35 -0.68
CA ASP A 458 -29.39 -8.35 0.08
C ASP A 458 -29.10 -8.49 1.59
N ASP A 459 -30.14 -8.51 2.42
CA ASP A 459 -29.98 -8.63 3.88
C ASP A 459 -29.41 -9.99 4.30
N ALA A 460 -29.61 -11.05 3.51
CA ALA A 460 -29.03 -12.37 3.77
C ALA A 460 -27.50 -12.37 3.51
N SER A 461 -27.07 -11.65 2.47
CA SER A 461 -25.69 -11.49 2.06
C SER A 461 -25.31 -10.00 1.94
N PRO A 462 -25.23 -9.28 3.08
CA PRO A 462 -25.12 -7.82 3.08
C PRO A 462 -23.73 -7.31 2.65
N ARG A 463 -22.75 -8.21 2.61
CA ARG A 463 -21.42 -7.96 2.03
C ARG A 463 -21.12 -9.05 1.04
N ASN A 464 -20.41 -8.67 -0.02
CA ASN A 464 -19.92 -9.65 -0.95
C ASN A 464 -18.86 -10.52 -0.28
N MET A 465 -19.21 -11.77 0.00
CA MET A 465 -18.27 -12.76 0.54
C MET A 465 -17.56 -13.53 -0.57
N ASN A 466 -18.06 -13.41 -1.81
CA ASN A 466 -17.41 -13.98 -2.96
C ASN A 466 -16.32 -13.03 -3.44
N ARG A 467 -15.07 -13.50 -3.44
CA ARG A 467 -13.94 -12.72 -3.97
C ARG A 467 -13.99 -12.53 -5.49
N HIS A 468 -14.91 -13.19 -6.18
CA HIS A 468 -14.98 -13.24 -7.64
C HIS A 468 -16.07 -12.37 -8.26
N THR A 469 -16.92 -11.70 -7.47
CA THR A 469 -17.96 -10.81 -8.00
C THR A 469 -17.85 -9.41 -7.39
N ILE A 470 -18.41 -8.41 -8.06
CA ILE A 470 -18.55 -7.04 -7.57
C ILE A 470 -19.93 -6.89 -6.92
N GLY A 471 -20.00 -6.30 -5.73
CA GLY A 471 -21.27 -6.08 -5.06
C GLY A 471 -22.05 -4.90 -5.66
N PHE A 472 -23.37 -5.00 -5.74
CA PHE A 472 -24.26 -3.86 -5.98
C PHE A 472 -25.27 -3.72 -4.84
N ALA A 473 -25.50 -2.50 -4.35
CA ALA A 473 -26.54 -2.24 -3.36
C ALA A 473 -27.13 -0.82 -3.48
N GLN A 474 -28.34 -0.64 -2.96
CA GLN A 474 -28.86 0.70 -2.74
C GLN A 474 -28.13 1.37 -1.58
N ILE A 475 -27.88 2.68 -1.69
CA ILE A 475 -27.15 3.45 -0.66
C ILE A 475 -27.82 3.32 0.72
N GLY A 476 -29.16 3.32 0.76
CA GLY A 476 -29.93 3.21 2.01
C GLY A 476 -29.71 1.87 2.73
N ASP A 477 -29.71 0.78 1.97
CA ASP A 477 -29.56 -0.59 2.51
C ASP A 477 -28.14 -0.85 3.02
N PHE A 478 -27.15 -0.22 2.37
CA PHE A 478 -25.73 -0.36 2.74
C PHE A 478 -25.31 0.49 3.95
N LYS A 479 -26.25 1.17 4.63
CA LYS A 479 -25.98 1.94 5.83
C LYS A 479 -25.47 1.04 6.96
N GLY A 480 -24.45 1.52 7.68
CA GLY A 480 -23.73 0.76 8.70
C GLY A 480 -22.65 -0.19 8.14
N LEU A 481 -22.67 -0.46 6.83
CA LEU A 481 -21.68 -1.29 6.15
C LEU A 481 -20.61 -0.42 5.47
N GLU A 482 -19.60 -1.08 4.90
CA GLU A 482 -18.43 -0.44 4.28
C GLU A 482 -17.78 -1.41 3.27
N SER A 483 -17.00 -0.87 2.33
CA SER A 483 -16.17 -1.61 1.37
C SER A 483 -14.82 -0.92 1.19
N GLU A 484 -13.80 -1.68 0.76
CA GLU A 484 -12.47 -1.12 0.48
C GLU A 484 -12.54 -0.07 -0.64
N VAL A 485 -13.21 -0.45 -1.75
CA VAL A 485 -13.53 0.43 -2.87
C VAL A 485 -15.04 0.60 -2.99
N VAL A 486 -15.48 1.85 -3.14
CA VAL A 486 -16.87 2.18 -3.47
C VAL A 486 -16.94 3.00 -4.74
N VAL A 487 -17.79 2.58 -5.66
CA VAL A 487 -18.14 3.31 -6.89
C VAL A 487 -19.57 3.82 -6.76
N LEU A 488 -19.74 5.13 -6.61
CA LEU A 488 -21.05 5.79 -6.54
C LEU A 488 -21.55 6.12 -7.95
N VAL A 489 -22.76 5.67 -8.27
CA VAL A 489 -23.38 5.85 -9.59
C VAL A 489 -24.81 6.35 -9.45
N ASP A 490 -25.40 6.79 -10.55
CA ASP A 490 -26.75 7.39 -10.62
C ASP A 490 -26.94 8.56 -9.63
N MET A 491 -25.83 9.18 -9.21
CA MET A 491 -25.88 10.23 -8.20
C MET A 491 -26.43 11.51 -8.83
N PRO A 492 -27.52 12.08 -8.30
CA PRO A 492 -27.99 13.38 -8.73
C PRO A 492 -26.90 14.42 -8.44
N ARG A 493 -26.88 15.52 -9.21
CA ARG A 493 -25.96 16.63 -8.94
C ARG A 493 -26.02 17.00 -7.47
N PRO A 494 -24.87 17.23 -6.82
CA PRO A 494 -24.85 17.72 -5.44
C PRO A 494 -25.64 19.02 -5.39
N GLY A 495 -26.86 18.92 -4.87
CA GLY A 495 -27.75 20.02 -4.61
C GLY A 495 -27.72 20.37 -3.13
N HIS A 496 -28.14 21.58 -2.78
CA HIS A 496 -28.12 22.05 -1.39
C HIS A 496 -29.27 21.51 -0.53
N SER A 497 -30.18 20.69 -1.07
CA SER A 497 -31.29 20.15 -0.28
C SER A 497 -30.80 19.07 0.69
N GLU A 498 -31.39 19.03 1.89
CA GLU A 498 -31.03 18.07 2.94
C GLU A 498 -31.09 16.60 2.50
N PRO A 499 -32.10 16.12 1.74
CA PRO A 499 -32.15 14.72 1.31
C PRO A 499 -30.98 14.34 0.42
N LEU A 500 -30.54 15.25 -0.45
CA LEU A 500 -29.41 15.02 -1.35
C LEU A 500 -28.08 15.01 -0.59
N ARG A 501 -27.91 15.91 0.40
CA ARG A 501 -26.73 15.93 1.26
C ARG A 501 -26.62 14.65 2.09
N SER A 502 -27.74 14.19 2.65
CA SER A 502 -27.80 12.92 3.40
C SER A 502 -27.43 11.73 2.52
N LEU A 503 -27.97 11.66 1.30
CA LEU A 503 -27.65 10.60 0.35
C LEU A 503 -26.16 10.55 0.01
N HIS A 504 -25.55 11.70 -0.30
CA HIS A 504 -24.12 11.79 -0.59
C HIS A 504 -23.28 11.43 0.64
N TYR A 505 -23.64 11.93 1.82
CA TYR A 505 -22.93 11.61 3.06
C TYR A 505 -22.94 10.10 3.32
N VAL A 506 -24.11 9.48 3.23
CA VAL A 506 -24.23 8.03 3.47
C VAL A 506 -23.44 7.27 2.42
N GLY A 507 -23.55 7.58 1.13
CA GLY A 507 -22.83 6.87 0.06
C GLY A 507 -21.30 7.01 0.14
N MET A 508 -20.80 8.24 0.25
CA MET A 508 -19.36 8.54 0.23
C MET A 508 -18.65 7.93 1.45
N SER A 509 -19.30 7.91 2.61
CA SER A 509 -18.70 7.40 3.85
C SER A 509 -18.56 5.87 3.92
N ARG A 510 -19.06 5.12 2.93
CA ARG A 510 -18.93 3.65 2.84
C ARG A 510 -17.56 3.21 2.28
N ALA A 511 -16.85 4.11 1.61
CA ALA A 511 -15.53 3.86 1.05
C ALA A 511 -14.45 3.91 2.13
N ARG A 512 -13.60 2.88 2.24
CA ARG A 512 -12.47 2.88 3.18
C ARG A 512 -11.21 3.46 2.55
N ALA A 513 -10.80 2.91 1.41
CA ALA A 513 -9.56 3.29 0.74
C ALA A 513 -9.77 4.17 -0.48
N LEU A 514 -10.65 3.76 -1.41
CA LEU A 514 -10.90 4.45 -2.67
C LEU A 514 -12.39 4.75 -2.86
N LEU A 515 -12.68 6.00 -3.23
CA LEU A 515 -14.00 6.47 -3.63
C LEU A 515 -13.94 6.93 -5.08
N SER A 516 -14.79 6.36 -5.93
CA SER A 516 -15.01 6.80 -7.30
C SER A 516 -16.47 7.21 -7.47
N MET A 517 -16.72 8.37 -8.09
CA MET A 517 -18.06 8.92 -8.26
C MET A 517 -18.32 9.22 -9.73
N ILE A 518 -19.43 8.70 -10.25
CA ILE A 518 -19.91 8.97 -11.61
C ILE A 518 -21.22 9.72 -11.48
N CYS A 519 -21.22 11.00 -11.86
CA CYS A 519 -22.31 11.95 -11.61
C CYS A 519 -22.79 12.59 -12.91
N CYS A 520 -24.10 12.88 -13.04
CA CYS A 520 -24.71 13.54 -14.19
C CYS A 520 -25.10 15.00 -13.93
#